data_AF-A0A957A8X3-F1
#
_entry.id   AF-A0A957A8X3-F1
#
_cell.length_a   1.000
_cell.length_b   1.000
_cell.length_c   1.000
_cell.angle_alpha   90.00
_cell.angle_beta   90.00
_cell.angle_gamma   90.00
#
_symmetry.space_group_name_H-M   'P 1'
#
loop_
_entity.id
_entity.type
_entity.pdbx_description
1 polymer ?
#
loop_
_entity_poly.entity_id
_entity_poly.type
_entity_poly.pdbx_seq_one_letter_code
_entity_poly.pdbx_strand_id
1 'polypeptide(L)'
;YLSMTMRSQYNNDWHEGVEKRERLRLDGGVDKYLFVYPMAKTRAWYALPADERQRMMDEHIAIGHKYHSIKINTTYSYGLDDQEFVVAFEGDDPGEFLALVR
;
A
#
# COMPACT_ATOMS: atom_id res chain seq x y z
N TYR A 1 6.05 12.99 -7.96
CA TYR A 1 6.21 12.55 -6.57
C TYR A 1 7.53 11.82 -6.43
N LEU A 2 8.37 12.24 -5.47
CA LEU A 2 9.61 11.54 -5.14
C LEU A 2 9.39 10.68 -3.89
N SER A 3 9.74 9.40 -3.96
CA SER A 3 9.56 8.44 -2.86
C SER A 3 10.53 7.26 -2.98
N MET A 4 10.74 6.55 -1.88
CA MET A 4 11.60 5.37 -1.82
C MET A 4 10.87 4.18 -1.17
N THR A 5 11.21 2.96 -1.59
CA THR A 5 10.70 1.75 -0.94
C THR A 5 11.39 1.54 0.40
N MET A 6 10.62 1.23 1.44
CA MET A 6 11.10 0.88 2.76
C MET A 6 10.31 -0.32 3.28
N ARG A 7 10.90 -1.12 4.17
CA ARG A 7 10.15 -2.17 4.87
C ARG A 7 9.00 -1.54 5.66
N SER A 8 7.81 -2.14 5.56
CA SER A 8 6.65 -1.71 6.33
C SER A 8 6.96 -1.71 7.84
N GLN A 9 6.50 -0.65 8.52
CA GLN A 9 6.53 -0.56 9.98
C GLN A 9 5.42 -1.40 10.65
N TYR A 10 4.39 -1.77 9.89
CA TYR A 10 3.28 -2.60 10.35
C TYR A 10 3.53 -4.05 10.00
N ASN A 11 3.17 -4.93 10.93
CA ASN A 11 3.13 -6.36 10.66
C ASN A 11 2.02 -6.66 9.65
N ASN A 12 2.28 -7.63 8.78
CA ASN A 12 1.32 -8.16 7.84
C ASN A 12 1.47 -9.67 7.91
N ASP A 13 0.59 -10.30 8.68
CA ASP A 13 0.55 -11.75 8.82
C ASP A 13 -0.06 -12.33 7.54
N TRP A 14 0.82 -12.68 6.61
CA TRP A 14 0.44 -13.31 5.36
C TRP A 14 -0.27 -14.64 5.64
N HIS A 15 -1.35 -14.90 4.90
CA HIS A 15 -1.98 -16.22 4.92
C HIS A 15 -1.01 -17.30 4.41
N GLU A 16 -1.15 -18.50 4.97
CA GLU A 16 -0.33 -19.65 4.61
C GLU A 16 -0.42 -19.94 3.10
N GLY A 17 0.73 -20.02 2.42
CA GLY A 17 0.80 -20.25 0.98
C GLY A 17 0.90 -19.02 0.07
N VAL A 18 0.83 -17.79 0.61
CA VAL A 18 1.09 -16.58 -0.18
C VAL A 18 2.60 -16.33 -0.30
N GLU A 19 3.12 -16.24 -1.53
CA GLU A 19 4.53 -15.87 -1.76
C GLU A 19 4.81 -14.49 -1.17
N LYS A 20 5.78 -14.44 -0.24
CA LYS A 20 6.31 -13.18 0.26
C LYS A 20 7.01 -12.46 -0.88
N ARG A 21 6.55 -11.27 -1.23
CA ARG A 21 7.29 -10.36 -2.13
C ARG A 21 8.44 -9.72 -1.35
N GLU A 22 9.51 -10.47 -1.12
CA GLU A 22 10.71 -9.97 -0.43
C GLU A 22 11.60 -9.10 -1.33
N ARG A 23 11.37 -9.14 -2.65
CA ARG A 23 12.15 -8.39 -3.64
C ARG A 23 11.27 -7.46 -4.44
N LEU A 24 11.87 -6.33 -4.82
CA LEU A 24 11.30 -5.41 -5.80
C LEU A 24 11.03 -6.16 -7.11
N ARG A 25 9.86 -5.91 -7.69
CA ARG A 25 9.51 -6.42 -9.00
C ARG A 25 10.45 -5.81 -10.05
N LEU A 26 10.92 -6.64 -10.97
CA LEU A 26 11.83 -6.24 -12.05
C LEU A 26 11.15 -6.27 -13.42
N ASP A 27 9.87 -6.64 -13.48
CA ASP A 27 9.10 -6.78 -14.72
C ASP A 27 8.53 -5.45 -15.24
N GLY A 28 8.74 -4.35 -14.52
CA GLY A 28 8.36 -3.00 -14.96
C GLY A 28 6.86 -2.71 -14.93
N GLY A 29 6.05 -3.58 -14.32
CA GLY A 29 4.58 -3.51 -14.36
C GLY A 29 4.05 -4.00 -15.70
N VAL A 30 3.23 -5.07 -15.67
CA VAL A 30 2.68 -5.71 -16.88
C VAL A 30 1.19 -5.50 -17.05
N ASP A 31 0.54 -4.88 -16.07
CA ASP A 31 -0.91 -4.68 -16.08
C ASP A 31 -1.28 -3.43 -16.90
N LYS A 32 -2.51 -3.39 -17.41
CA LYS A 32 -2.95 -2.34 -18.34
C LYS A 32 -3.09 -0.96 -17.72
N TYR A 33 -3.41 -0.89 -16.42
CA TYR A 33 -3.68 0.36 -15.73
C TYR A 33 -2.78 0.52 -14.52
N LEU A 34 -2.37 1.77 -14.29
CA LEU A 34 -1.60 2.21 -13.13
C LEU A 34 -2.31 3.42 -12.49
N PHE A 35 -2.65 3.30 -11.20
CA PHE A 35 -3.24 4.38 -10.40
C PHE A 35 -2.21 4.84 -9.38
N VAL A 36 -1.87 6.12 -9.38
CA VAL A 36 -0.87 6.69 -8.46
C VAL A 36 -1.44 7.92 -7.78
N TYR A 37 -1.36 7.96 -6.45
CA TYR A 37 -1.72 9.17 -5.70
C TYR A 37 -0.81 9.40 -4.47
N PRO A 38 -0.51 10.66 -4.16
CA PRO A 38 0.18 11.04 -2.93
C PRO A 38 -0.80 10.94 -1.75
N MET A 39 -0.31 10.51 -0.59
CA MET A 39 -1.11 10.40 0.63
C MET A 39 -0.33 10.91 1.83
N ALA A 40 -1.00 11.65 2.70
CA ALA A 40 -0.50 12.04 4.01
C ALA A 40 -1.54 11.67 5.07
N LYS A 41 -1.07 11.15 6.20
CA LYS A 41 -1.90 10.87 7.37
C LYS A 41 -2.18 12.18 8.12
N THR A 42 -3.32 12.22 8.81
CA THR A 42 -3.68 13.36 9.64
C THR A 42 -2.84 13.36 10.92
N ARG A 43 -2.67 14.52 11.57
CA ARG A 43 -1.96 14.61 12.86
C ARG A 43 -2.56 13.67 13.93
N ALA A 44 -3.88 13.49 13.90
CA ALA A 44 -4.58 12.59 14.82
C ALA A 44 -4.10 11.13 14.68
N TRP A 45 -3.72 10.69 13.48
CA TRP A 45 -3.12 9.36 13.28
C TRP A 45 -1.86 9.17 14.13
N TYR A 46 -0.98 10.17 14.16
CA TYR A 46 0.28 10.11 14.92
C TYR A 46 0.11 10.27 16.43
N ALA A 47 -1.05 10.74 16.88
CA ALA A 47 -1.40 10.78 18.29
C ALA A 47 -1.86 9.41 18.83
N LEU A 48 -2.18 8.46 17.93
CA LEU A 48 -2.62 7.12 18.33
C LEU A 48 -1.44 6.26 18.84
N PRO A 49 -1.68 5.44 19.89
CA PRO A 49 -0.77 4.38 20.29
C PRO A 49 -0.39 3.43 19.14
N ALA A 50 0.78 2.79 19.23
CA ALA A 50 1.31 1.96 18.14
C ALA A 50 0.44 0.73 17.86
N ASP A 51 -0.10 0.09 18.90
CA ASP A 51 -1.04 -1.03 18.85
C ASP A 51 -2.37 -0.63 18.20
N GLU A 52 -2.89 0.55 18.50
CA GLU A 52 -4.10 1.09 17.87
C GLU A 52 -3.89 1.29 16.37
N ARG A 53 -2.74 1.87 15.97
CA ARG A 53 -2.38 2.01 14.56
C ARG A 53 -2.20 0.66 13.88
N GLN A 54 -1.63 -0.33 14.56
CA GLN A 54 -1.49 -1.68 14.02
C GLN A 54 -2.87 -2.30 13.77
N ARG A 55 -3.80 -2.24 14.73
CA ARG A 55 -5.16 -2.78 14.56
C ARG A 55 -5.88 -2.17 13.35
N MET A 56 -5.81 -0.85 13.21
CA MET A 56 -6.41 -0.16 12.05
C MET A 56 -5.74 -0.55 10.73
N MET A 57 -4.43 -0.79 10.73
CA MET A 57 -3.71 -1.27 9.55
C MET A 57 -4.03 -2.74 9.24
N ASP A 58 -4.29 -3.58 10.24
CA ASP A 58 -4.70 -4.97 10.04
C ASP A 58 -6.04 -5.03 9.29
N GLU A 59 -7.01 -4.20 9.68
CA GLU A 59 -8.29 -4.05 8.97
C GLU A 59 -8.08 -3.60 7.52
N HIS A 60 -7.20 -2.61 7.30
CA HIS A 60 -6.84 -2.13 5.97
C HIS A 60 -6.18 -3.22 5.10
N ILE A 61 -5.24 -3.96 5.67
CA ILE A 61 -4.53 -5.07 5.00
C ILE A 61 -5.52 -6.18 4.64
N ALA A 62 -6.45 -6.52 5.54
CA ALA A 62 -7.47 -7.53 5.31
C ALA A 62 -8.39 -7.18 4.13
N ILE A 63 -8.67 -5.90 3.90
CA ILE A 63 -9.40 -5.45 2.70
C ILE A 63 -8.54 -5.67 1.45
N GLY A 64 -7.27 -5.24 1.47
CA GLY A 64 -6.35 -5.41 0.34
C GLY A 64 -6.17 -6.87 -0.09
N HIS A 65 -6.10 -7.80 0.88
CA HIS A 65 -5.98 -9.24 0.60
C HIS A 65 -7.18 -9.82 -0.16
N LYS A 66 -8.36 -9.18 -0.15
CA LYS A 66 -9.52 -9.63 -0.94
C LYS A 66 -9.39 -9.33 -2.43
N TYR A 67 -8.48 -8.44 -2.83
CA TYR A 67 -8.31 -7.99 -4.21
C TYR A 67 -6.94 -8.41 -4.77
N HIS A 68 -6.73 -9.72 -4.90
CA HIS A 68 -5.44 -10.29 -5.30
C HIS A 68 -4.99 -9.93 -6.73
N SER A 69 -5.92 -9.54 -7.60
CA SER A 69 -5.68 -9.07 -8.97
C SER A 69 -5.01 -7.71 -8.99
N ILE A 70 -5.18 -6.91 -7.94
CA ILE A 70 -4.62 -5.57 -7.83
C ILE A 70 -3.29 -5.65 -7.09
N LYS A 71 -2.22 -5.24 -7.76
CA LYS A 71 -0.89 -5.16 -7.14
C LYS A 71 -0.74 -3.81 -6.47
N ILE A 72 -0.44 -3.82 -5.18
CA ILE A 72 -0.29 -2.60 -4.37
C ILE A 72 1.20 -2.37 -4.11
N ASN A 73 1.65 -1.13 -4.29
CA ASN A 73 2.98 -0.68 -3.92
C ASN A 73 2.88 0.66 -3.17
N THR A 74 3.41 0.69 -1.95
CA THR A 74 3.46 1.90 -1.12
C THR A 74 4.90 2.29 -0.88
N THR A 75 5.25 3.51 -1.26
CA THR A 75 6.57 4.11 -1.07
C THR A 75 6.50 5.32 -0.14
N TYR A 76 7.64 5.69 0.42
CA TYR A 76 7.76 6.67 1.50
C TYR A 76 8.47 7.94 1.01
N SER A 77 7.95 9.10 1.39
CA SER A 77 8.41 10.43 0.92
C SER A 77 8.95 11.32 2.05
N TYR A 78 9.08 10.81 3.28
CA TYR A 78 9.58 11.59 4.42
C TYR A 78 10.92 12.28 4.14
N GLY A 79 10.93 13.62 4.19
CA GLY A 79 12.12 14.44 3.93
C GLY A 79 12.51 14.55 2.45
N LEU A 80 11.74 13.97 1.53
CA LEU A 80 11.98 14.00 0.09
C LEU A 80 10.97 14.87 -0.66
N ASP A 81 9.73 14.93 -0.19
CA ASP A 81 8.61 15.60 -0.85
C ASP A 81 7.54 16.00 0.20
N ASP A 82 6.48 16.71 -0.22
CA ASP A 82 5.46 17.25 0.69
C ASP A 82 4.49 16.19 1.24
N GLN A 83 4.26 15.11 0.50
CA GLN A 83 3.46 13.96 0.98
C GLN A 83 4.29 13.00 1.84
N GLU A 84 3.60 12.16 2.62
CA GLU A 84 4.27 11.13 3.42
C GLU A 84 4.47 9.82 2.66
N PHE A 85 3.51 9.50 1.80
CA PHE A 85 3.48 8.28 1.01
C PHE A 85 3.11 8.58 -0.44
N VAL A 86 3.61 7.74 -1.34
CA VAL A 86 3.05 7.59 -2.68
C VAL A 86 2.51 6.18 -2.77
N VAL A 87 1.23 6.05 -3.09
CA VAL A 87 0.58 4.74 -3.23
C VAL A 87 0.29 4.51 -4.70
N ALA A 88 0.72 3.34 -5.19
CA ALA A 88 0.54 2.90 -6.55
C ALA A 88 -0.22 1.56 -6.60
N PHE A 89 -1.15 1.45 -7.53
CA PHE A 89 -1.94 0.26 -7.79
C PHE A 89 -1.84 -0.11 -9.27
N GLU A 90 -1.55 -1.37 -9.56
CA GLU A 90 -1.56 -1.92 -10.91
C GLU A 90 -2.68 -2.96 -11.03
N GLY A 91 -3.37 -2.97 -12.17
CA GLY A 91 -4.45 -3.94 -12.44
C GLY A 91 -4.98 -3.82 -13.87
N ASP A 92 -5.75 -4.83 -14.29
CA ASP A 92 -6.31 -4.90 -15.65
C ASP A 92 -7.74 -4.36 -15.77
N ASP A 93 -8.44 -4.14 -14.65
CA ASP A 93 -9.80 -3.59 -14.60
C ASP A 93 -9.88 -2.38 -13.63
N PRO A 94 -10.14 -1.15 -14.13
CA PRO A 94 -10.37 0.01 -13.27
C PRO A 94 -11.59 -0.13 -12.35
N GLY A 95 -12.56 -0.98 -12.70
CA GLY A 95 -13.75 -1.26 -11.88
C GLY A 95 -13.40 -1.96 -10.57
N GLU A 96 -12.48 -2.94 -10.61
CA GLU A 96 -11.98 -3.58 -9.39
C GLU A 96 -11.21 -2.60 -8.51
N PHE A 97 -10.41 -1.71 -9.10
CA PHE A 97 -9.73 -0.66 -8.34
C PHE A 97 -10.73 0.27 -7.62
N LEU A 98 -11.78 0.69 -8.32
CA LEU A 98 -12.83 1.51 -7.72
C LEU A 98 -13.55 0.78 -6.58
N ALA A 99 -13.77 -0.53 -6.71
CA ALA A 99 -14.36 -1.35 -5.65
C ALA A 99 -13.45 -1.52 -4.43
N LEU A 100 -12.13 -1.60 -4.63
CA LEU A 100 -11.13 -1.70 -3.57
C LEU A 100 -11.05 -0.42 -2.70
N VAL A 101 -11.09 0.75 -3.32
CA VAL A 101 -10.88 2.03 -2.62
C VAL A 101 -12.15 2.62 -2.00
N ARG A 102 -13.29 1.97 -2.18
CA ARG A 102 -14.60 2.39 -1.67
C ARG A 102 -14.82 1.95 -0.23
#